data_AF-A0A0Q9SMP0-F1
#
_entry.id   AF-A0A0Q9SMP0-F1
#
_cell.length_a   1.000
_cell.length_b   1.000
_cell.length_c   1.000
_cell.angle_alpha   90.00
_cell.angle_beta   90.00
_cell.angle_gamma   90.00
#
_symmetry.space_group_name_H-M   'P 1'
#
loop_
_entity.id
_entity.type
_entity.pdbx_description
1 polymer ?
#
loop_
_entity_poly.entity_id
_entity_poly.type
_entity_poly.pdbx_seq_one_letter_code
_entity_poly.pdbx_strand_id
1 'polypeptide(L)'
;MTSTTTRTTPTTNQTDVASPRRVPSRAMAVAGGIALVAGPLLWAGGMVTSPEQASMADADYIASLTRDTTMTQISALFLHYGNLVIALGILAGPRLVRGARGLRLAVAGALATAIGFANVSGMVLSDWWNASAGTHLSSDQAVEVFRGFKTGSLLPFWDGTEPFSLLGPLLLLAGLARAGVLGWWTMALIVGGVAGLMVFGATSPLVAAACVLVGFSPFALVGLRLLQRSRLA
;
A
#
# COMPACT_ATOMS: atom_id res chain seq x y z
N MET A 1 36.66 -71.11 -25.12
CA MET A 1 36.74 -69.74 -24.56
C MET A 1 35.88 -68.84 -25.41
N THR A 2 34.66 -68.55 -24.94
CA THR A 2 33.64 -67.76 -25.66
C THR A 2 33.60 -66.37 -25.02
N SER A 3 34.08 -65.35 -25.75
CA SER A 3 34.01 -63.95 -25.30
C SER A 3 32.59 -63.41 -25.48
N THR A 4 31.92 -63.12 -24.37
CA THR A 4 30.65 -62.40 -24.34
C THR A 4 30.93 -60.89 -24.41
N THR A 5 30.65 -60.27 -25.55
CA THR A 5 30.72 -58.82 -25.72
C THR A 5 29.44 -58.18 -25.17
N THR A 6 29.52 -57.58 -23.98
CA THR A 6 28.42 -56.82 -23.38
C THR A 6 28.27 -55.48 -24.11
N ARG A 7 27.19 -55.34 -24.91
CA ARG A 7 26.83 -54.09 -25.58
C ARG A 7 26.17 -53.16 -24.55
N THR A 8 26.88 -52.13 -24.11
CA THR A 8 26.33 -51.01 -23.33
C THR A 8 25.41 -50.16 -24.21
N THR A 9 24.13 -50.13 -23.86
CA THR A 9 23.13 -49.24 -24.47
C THR A 9 23.42 -47.79 -24.07
N PRO A 10 23.42 -46.81 -25.00
CA PRO A 10 23.54 -45.40 -24.61
C PRO A 10 22.27 -44.98 -23.87
N THR A 11 22.42 -44.51 -22.64
CA THR A 11 21.34 -43.85 -21.90
C THR A 11 21.06 -42.52 -22.62
N THR A 12 19.90 -42.41 -23.26
CA THR A 12 19.41 -41.19 -23.88
C THR A 12 19.40 -40.08 -22.81
N ASN A 13 20.22 -39.05 -23.02
CA ASN A 13 20.18 -37.83 -22.23
C ASN A 13 18.74 -37.31 -22.21
N GLN A 14 18.13 -37.28 -21.02
CA GLN A 14 16.93 -36.50 -20.78
C GLN A 14 17.23 -35.07 -21.23
N THR A 15 16.61 -34.67 -22.32
CA THR A 15 16.49 -33.27 -22.70
C THR A 15 15.83 -32.57 -21.51
N ASP A 16 16.61 -31.71 -20.86
CA ASP A 16 16.10 -30.65 -19.99
C ASP A 16 14.98 -29.94 -20.76
N VAL A 17 13.72 -30.29 -20.44
CA VAL A 17 12.57 -29.49 -20.83
C VAL A 17 12.66 -28.27 -19.96
N ALA A 18 13.45 -27.30 -20.41
CA ALA A 18 13.50 -25.96 -19.86
C ALA A 18 12.06 -25.44 -19.84
N SER A 19 11.43 -25.53 -18.67
CA SER A 19 10.13 -24.91 -18.45
C SER A 19 10.26 -23.46 -18.91
N PRO A 20 9.34 -22.95 -19.76
CA PRO A 20 9.43 -21.59 -20.23
C PRO A 20 9.41 -20.70 -18.99
N ARG A 21 10.57 -20.12 -18.68
CA ARG A 21 10.77 -19.19 -17.58
C ARG A 21 9.87 -18.01 -17.89
N ARG A 22 8.63 -18.03 -17.39
CA ARG A 22 7.61 -17.01 -17.67
C ARG A 22 8.25 -15.67 -17.36
N VAL A 23 8.61 -14.94 -18.40
CA VAL A 23 9.08 -13.57 -18.29
C VAL A 23 7.94 -12.84 -17.59
N PRO A 24 8.14 -12.35 -16.37
CA PRO A 24 7.05 -11.69 -15.69
C PRO A 24 6.75 -10.43 -16.52
N SER A 25 5.49 -10.24 -16.94
CA SER A 25 5.20 -9.33 -18.06
C SER A 25 5.69 -7.92 -17.75
N ARG A 26 6.42 -7.33 -18.72
CA ARG A 26 6.93 -5.94 -18.66
C ARG A 26 5.81 -4.96 -18.34
N ALA A 27 4.62 -5.20 -18.90
CA ALA A 27 3.40 -4.44 -18.63
C ALA A 27 3.06 -4.36 -17.14
N MET A 28 3.13 -5.48 -16.38
CA MET A 28 2.83 -5.47 -14.94
C MET A 28 3.87 -4.69 -14.13
N ALA A 29 5.14 -4.75 -14.52
CA ALA A 29 6.18 -3.96 -13.86
C ALA A 29 6.02 -2.45 -14.12
N VAL A 30 5.62 -2.08 -15.35
CA VAL A 30 5.32 -0.69 -15.70
C VAL A 30 4.07 -0.20 -14.97
N ALA A 31 2.98 -0.97 -15.00
CA ALA A 31 1.75 -0.62 -14.30
C ALA A 31 1.97 -0.46 -12.80
N GLY A 32 2.64 -1.41 -12.15
CA GLY A 32 3.00 -1.29 -10.73
C GLY A 32 3.94 -0.12 -10.45
N GLY A 33 4.87 0.15 -11.37
CA GLY A 33 5.76 1.31 -11.29
C GLY A 33 5.02 2.65 -11.30
N ILE A 34 4.06 2.82 -12.22
CA ILE A 34 3.20 4.00 -12.31
C ILE A 34 2.32 4.11 -11.08
N ALA A 35 1.67 3.02 -10.68
CA ALA A 35 0.77 2.97 -9.53
C ALA A 35 1.46 3.42 -8.23
N LEU A 36 2.71 3.01 -8.01
CA LEU A 36 3.50 3.38 -6.83
C LEU A 36 4.01 4.84 -6.84
N VAL A 37 4.03 5.50 -7.99
CA VAL A 37 4.28 6.95 -8.08
C VAL A 37 2.99 7.73 -7.91
N ALA A 38 1.90 7.27 -8.55
CA ALA A 38 0.59 7.91 -8.47
C ALA A 38 0.00 7.83 -7.05
N GLY A 39 0.18 6.71 -6.35
CA GLY A 39 -0.35 6.47 -5.01
C GLY A 39 -0.04 7.58 -4.01
N PRO A 40 1.24 7.90 -3.73
CA PRO A 40 1.61 9.00 -2.86
C PRO A 40 1.06 10.37 -3.28
N LEU A 41 0.94 10.63 -4.60
CA LEU A 41 0.38 11.88 -5.11
C LEU A 41 -1.13 11.96 -4.86
N LEU A 42 -1.85 10.86 -5.09
CA LEU A 42 -3.29 10.77 -4.80
C LEU A 42 -3.54 10.91 -3.30
N TRP A 43 -2.76 10.22 -2.47
CA TRP A 43 -2.87 10.29 -1.01
C TRP A 43 -2.60 11.71 -0.49
N ALA A 44 -1.56 12.38 -1.02
CA ALA A 44 -1.30 13.78 -0.71
C ALA A 44 -2.42 14.72 -1.20
N GLY A 45 -2.98 14.48 -2.38
CA GLY A 45 -4.16 15.21 -2.88
C GLY A 45 -5.39 15.03 -1.98
N GLY A 46 -5.58 13.83 -1.45
CA GLY A 46 -6.58 13.52 -0.43
C GLY A 46 -6.37 14.35 0.82
N MET A 47 -5.15 14.39 1.35
CA MET A 47 -4.84 15.25 2.50
C MET A 47 -5.03 16.74 2.21
N VAL A 48 -4.61 17.25 1.04
CA VAL A 48 -4.83 18.66 0.68
C VAL A 48 -6.31 19.04 0.68
N THR A 49 -7.18 18.10 0.30
CA THR A 49 -8.63 18.30 0.22
C THR A 49 -9.37 17.81 1.47
N SER A 50 -8.67 17.28 2.47
CA SER A 50 -9.30 16.80 3.70
C SER A 50 -9.77 17.99 4.55
N PRO A 51 -11.04 17.98 5.01
CA PRO A 51 -11.54 19.05 5.85
C PRO A 51 -10.86 19.03 7.23
N GLU A 52 -10.43 20.20 7.69
CA GLU A 52 -9.85 20.35 9.02
C GLU A 52 -10.91 20.11 10.11
N GLN A 53 -10.54 19.30 11.10
CA GLN A 53 -11.35 19.03 12.29
C GLN A 53 -10.83 19.80 13.50
N ALA A 54 -11.75 20.29 14.34
CA ALA A 54 -11.40 21.11 15.50
C ALA A 54 -10.72 20.31 16.61
N SER A 55 -11.06 19.03 16.75
CA SER A 55 -10.45 18.11 17.71
C SER A 55 -10.59 16.66 17.24
N MET A 56 -10.15 15.71 18.06
CA MET A 56 -10.32 14.27 17.83
C MET A 56 -11.69 13.73 18.28
N ALA A 57 -12.62 14.60 18.69
CA ALA A 57 -13.97 14.18 19.07
C ALA A 57 -14.80 13.75 17.86
N ASP A 58 -15.62 12.71 18.02
CA ASP A 58 -16.50 12.19 16.97
C ASP A 58 -17.41 13.27 16.36
N ALA A 59 -17.94 14.17 17.19
CA ALA A 59 -18.80 15.26 16.74
C ALA A 59 -18.05 16.25 15.83
N ASP A 60 -16.80 16.59 16.17
CA ASP A 60 -15.98 17.51 15.38
C ASP A 60 -15.52 16.87 14.07
N TYR A 61 -15.29 15.55 14.06
CA TYR A 61 -15.03 14.78 12.86
C TYR A 61 -16.23 14.81 11.91
N ILE A 62 -17.42 14.45 12.39
CA ILE A 62 -18.63 14.47 11.54
C ILE A 62 -18.93 15.90 11.05
N ALA A 63 -18.80 16.90 11.93
CA ALA A 63 -18.99 18.29 11.57
C ALA A 63 -17.99 18.78 10.50
N SER A 64 -16.74 18.33 10.53
CA SER A 64 -15.77 18.68 9.49
C SER A 64 -16.17 18.11 8.12
N LEU A 65 -16.64 16.85 8.09
CA LEU A 65 -17.06 16.17 6.87
C LEU A 65 -18.33 16.77 6.24
N THR A 66 -19.26 17.27 7.06
CA THR A 66 -20.52 17.86 6.59
C THR A 66 -20.38 19.32 6.13
N ARG A 67 -19.33 20.03 6.58
CA ARG A 67 -19.12 21.45 6.25
C ARG A 67 -19.05 21.72 4.74
N ASP A 68 -18.39 20.83 4.00
CA ASP A 68 -18.34 20.82 2.55
C ASP A 68 -18.32 19.37 2.07
N THR A 69 -19.52 18.85 1.76
CA THR A 69 -19.69 17.45 1.38
C THR A 69 -19.05 17.11 0.04
N THR A 70 -18.90 18.08 -0.87
CA THR A 70 -18.24 17.87 -2.16
C THR A 70 -16.74 17.73 -1.95
N MET A 71 -16.14 18.61 -1.14
CA MET A 71 -14.72 18.51 -0.81
C MET A 71 -14.40 17.21 -0.06
N THR A 72 -15.26 16.80 0.88
CA THR A 72 -15.16 15.50 1.55
C THR A 72 -15.15 14.34 0.56
N GLN A 73 -16.06 14.33 -0.42
CA GLN A 73 -16.10 13.29 -1.45
C GLN A 73 -14.84 13.29 -2.32
N ILE A 74 -14.33 14.47 -2.69
CA ILE A 74 -13.08 14.60 -3.44
C ILE A 74 -11.92 14.00 -2.64
N SER A 75 -11.77 14.39 -1.37
CA SER A 75 -10.74 13.85 -0.48
C SER A 75 -10.82 12.34 -0.40
N ALA A 76 -12.01 11.81 -0.11
CA ALA A 76 -12.23 10.39 0.04
C ALA A 76 -11.96 9.61 -1.27
N LEU A 77 -12.26 10.16 -2.46
CA LEU A 77 -11.87 9.54 -3.74
C LEU A 77 -10.35 9.45 -3.88
N PHE A 78 -9.65 10.54 -3.59
CA PHE A 78 -8.19 10.59 -3.66
C PHE A 78 -7.54 9.61 -2.68
N LEU A 79 -8.00 9.58 -1.43
CA LEU A 79 -7.50 8.64 -0.41
C LEU A 79 -7.84 7.20 -0.79
N HIS A 80 -9.07 6.91 -1.24
CA HIS A 80 -9.48 5.58 -1.67
C HIS A 80 -8.58 5.06 -2.79
N TYR A 81 -8.51 5.79 -3.91
CA TYR A 81 -7.70 5.35 -5.04
C TYR A 81 -6.20 5.38 -4.76
N GLY A 82 -5.72 6.33 -3.95
CA GLY A 82 -4.33 6.38 -3.49
C GLY A 82 -3.94 5.10 -2.74
N ASN A 83 -4.79 4.67 -1.79
CA ASN A 83 -4.57 3.41 -1.07
C ASN A 83 -4.63 2.20 -2.02
N LEU A 84 -5.64 2.13 -2.89
CA LEU A 84 -5.84 1.00 -3.80
C LEU A 84 -4.68 0.83 -4.80
N VAL A 85 -4.18 1.91 -5.39
CA VAL A 85 -3.07 1.81 -6.34
C VAL A 85 -1.75 1.48 -5.65
N ILE A 86 -1.52 1.92 -4.41
CA ILE A 86 -0.38 1.46 -3.59
C ILE A 86 -0.52 -0.05 -3.36
N ALA A 87 -1.69 -0.51 -2.91
CA ALA A 87 -1.94 -1.91 -2.61
C ALA A 87 -1.68 -2.83 -3.81
N LEU A 88 -2.12 -2.44 -5.00
CA LEU A 88 -1.90 -3.22 -6.22
C LEU A 88 -0.48 -3.09 -6.75
N GLY A 89 0.08 -1.88 -6.77
CA GLY A 89 1.39 -1.60 -7.34
C GLY A 89 2.52 -2.25 -6.55
N ILE A 90 2.38 -2.34 -5.22
CA ILE A 90 3.44 -2.86 -4.35
C ILE A 90 3.75 -4.34 -4.56
N LEU A 91 2.79 -5.10 -5.10
CA LEU A 91 2.96 -6.51 -5.45
C LEU A 91 4.03 -6.72 -6.54
N ALA A 92 4.35 -5.69 -7.32
CA ALA A 92 5.48 -5.73 -8.24
C ALA A 92 6.85 -5.55 -7.55
N GLY A 93 6.89 -5.00 -6.34
CA GLY A 93 8.10 -4.66 -5.59
C GLY A 93 9.11 -5.81 -5.42
N PRO A 94 8.70 -7.04 -5.06
CA PRO A 94 9.61 -8.18 -4.91
C PRO A 94 10.43 -8.50 -6.16
N ARG A 95 9.97 -8.10 -7.35
CA ARG A 95 10.70 -8.28 -8.63
C ARG A 95 12.00 -7.48 -8.67
N LEU A 96 12.19 -6.53 -7.76
CA LEU A 96 13.44 -5.81 -7.63
C LEU A 96 14.55 -6.65 -6.98
N VAL A 97 14.23 -7.77 -6.34
CA VAL A 97 15.20 -8.66 -5.69
C VAL A 97 15.72 -9.70 -6.69
N ARG A 98 17.05 -9.78 -6.91
CA ARG A 98 17.67 -10.69 -7.89
C ARG A 98 18.09 -12.07 -7.33
N GLY A 99 18.03 -12.28 -6.02
CA GLY A 99 18.45 -13.52 -5.36
C GLY A 99 17.70 -13.80 -4.06
N ALA A 100 18.15 -14.76 -3.24
CA ALA A 100 17.45 -15.15 -2.01
C ALA A 100 17.53 -14.10 -0.89
N ARG A 101 18.61 -13.29 -0.88
CA ARG A 101 18.87 -12.30 0.17
C ARG A 101 17.80 -11.20 0.14
N GLY A 102 16.95 -11.18 1.17
CA GLY A 102 15.88 -10.18 1.33
C GLY A 102 14.57 -10.52 0.65
N LEU A 103 14.52 -11.58 -0.19
CA LEU A 103 13.32 -11.93 -0.97
C LEU A 103 12.12 -12.26 -0.09
N ARG A 104 12.31 -13.08 0.95
CA ARG A 104 11.20 -13.48 1.85
C ARG A 104 10.56 -12.26 2.52
N LEU A 105 11.38 -11.33 2.99
CA LEU A 105 10.91 -10.08 3.59
C LEU A 105 10.21 -9.20 2.57
N ALA A 106 10.76 -9.09 1.35
CA ALA A 106 10.13 -8.32 0.29
C ALA A 106 8.75 -8.89 -0.09
N VAL A 107 8.62 -10.21 -0.24
CA VAL A 107 7.33 -10.86 -0.55
C VAL A 107 6.34 -10.71 0.60
N ALA A 108 6.73 -11.05 1.83
CA ALA A 108 5.86 -10.93 2.99
C ALA A 108 5.42 -9.46 3.21
N GLY A 109 6.35 -8.52 3.10
CA GLY A 109 6.07 -7.10 3.21
C GLY A 109 5.17 -6.59 2.10
N ALA A 110 5.37 -7.00 0.84
CA ALA A 110 4.48 -6.61 -0.26
C ALA A 110 3.04 -7.14 -0.06
N LEU A 111 2.89 -8.39 0.38
CA LEU A 111 1.57 -8.97 0.67
C LEU A 111 0.88 -8.26 1.84
N ALA A 112 1.59 -8.04 2.94
CA ALA A 112 1.08 -7.31 4.10
C ALA A 112 0.70 -5.87 3.70
N THR A 113 1.55 -5.18 2.95
CA THR A 113 1.26 -3.82 2.44
C THR A 113 0.00 -3.82 1.59
N ALA A 114 -0.13 -4.77 0.66
CA ALA A 114 -1.29 -4.86 -0.21
C ALA A 114 -2.58 -5.08 0.58
N ILE A 115 -2.56 -5.98 1.56
CA ILE A 115 -3.72 -6.23 2.44
C ILE A 115 -4.06 -4.97 3.24
N GLY A 116 -3.08 -4.37 3.93
CA GLY A 116 -3.31 -3.22 4.79
C GLY A 116 -3.83 -1.99 4.04
N PHE A 117 -3.23 -1.65 2.89
CA PHE A 117 -3.69 -0.53 2.07
C PHE A 117 -5.04 -0.81 1.41
N ALA A 118 -5.31 -2.05 0.95
CA ALA A 118 -6.65 -2.41 0.47
C ALA A 118 -7.69 -2.30 1.58
N ASN A 119 -7.32 -2.62 2.82
CA ASN A 119 -8.18 -2.47 3.99
C ASN A 119 -8.53 -1.00 4.27
N VAL A 120 -7.50 -0.15 4.38
CA VAL A 120 -7.64 1.30 4.59
C VAL A 120 -8.46 1.93 3.47
N SER A 121 -8.30 1.49 2.23
CA SER A 121 -9.12 1.92 1.09
C SER A 121 -10.63 1.71 1.32
N GLY A 122 -11.02 0.64 2.02
CA GLY A 122 -12.41 0.40 2.42
C GLY A 122 -12.87 1.30 3.56
N MET A 123 -11.98 1.62 4.51
CA MET A 123 -12.28 2.48 5.65
C MET A 123 -12.62 3.92 5.24
N VAL A 124 -11.98 4.43 4.18
CA VAL A 124 -12.26 5.76 3.60
C VAL A 124 -13.71 5.92 3.10
N LEU A 125 -14.41 4.81 2.83
CA LEU A 125 -15.84 4.87 2.49
C LEU A 125 -16.70 5.40 3.66
N SER A 126 -16.20 5.28 4.90
CA SER A 126 -16.90 5.81 6.06
C SER A 126 -17.08 7.32 6.05
N ASP A 127 -16.21 8.07 5.37
CA ASP A 127 -16.31 9.53 5.24
C ASP A 127 -17.60 9.92 4.51
N TRP A 128 -18.02 9.13 3.53
CA TRP A 128 -19.24 9.35 2.77
C TRP A 128 -20.49 9.11 3.63
N TRP A 129 -20.47 8.01 4.40
CA TRP A 129 -21.57 7.69 5.31
C TRP A 129 -21.69 8.71 6.43
N ASN A 130 -20.57 9.15 7.00
CA ASN A 130 -20.55 10.14 8.08
C ASN A 130 -20.95 11.53 7.58
N ALA A 131 -20.50 11.96 6.39
CA ALA A 131 -20.93 13.21 5.78
C ALA A 131 -22.45 13.21 5.51
N SER A 132 -22.98 12.09 5.00
CA SER A 132 -24.42 11.91 4.76
C SER A 132 -25.21 11.91 6.08
N ALA A 133 -24.76 11.15 7.08
CA ALA A 133 -25.39 11.12 8.40
C ALA A 133 -25.43 12.51 9.05
N GLY A 134 -24.32 13.25 9.03
CA GLY A 134 -24.26 14.62 9.56
C GLY A 134 -25.12 15.63 8.79
N THR A 135 -25.43 15.35 7.52
CA THR A 135 -26.33 16.19 6.70
C THR A 135 -27.81 15.95 7.03
N HIS A 136 -28.18 14.71 7.37
CA HIS A 136 -29.58 14.28 7.45
C HIS A 136 -30.09 14.00 8.87
N LEU A 137 -29.19 13.89 9.84
CA LEU A 137 -29.53 13.60 11.23
C LEU A 137 -29.13 14.78 12.13
N SER A 138 -29.68 14.81 13.35
CA SER A 138 -29.10 15.66 14.39
C SER A 138 -27.68 15.20 14.73
N SER A 139 -26.85 16.11 15.26
CA SER A 139 -25.45 15.81 15.61
C SER A 139 -25.35 14.61 16.56
N ASP A 140 -26.19 14.56 17.59
CA ASP A 140 -26.23 13.44 18.56
C ASP A 140 -26.56 12.11 17.88
N GLN A 141 -27.53 12.10 16.97
CA GLN A 141 -27.90 10.90 16.22
C GLN A 141 -26.79 10.43 15.28
N ALA A 142 -26.12 11.35 14.57
CA ALA A 142 -25.02 11.02 13.68
C ALA A 142 -23.83 10.43 14.46
N VAL A 143 -23.49 11.03 15.62
CA VAL A 143 -22.45 10.51 16.53
C VAL A 143 -22.81 9.12 17.04
N GLU A 144 -24.07 8.89 17.43
CA GLU A 144 -24.51 7.58 17.92
C GLU A 144 -24.41 6.50 16.83
N VAL A 145 -24.79 6.82 15.59
CA VAL A 145 -24.60 5.91 14.44
C VAL A 145 -23.12 5.58 14.23
N PHE A 146 -22.24 6.60 14.27
CA PHE A 146 -20.80 6.40 14.11
C PHE A 146 -20.19 5.57 15.24
N ARG A 147 -20.61 5.76 16.48
CA ARG A 147 -20.20 4.93 17.62
C ARG A 147 -20.71 3.50 17.49
N GLY A 148 -21.95 3.32 17.06
CA GLY A 148 -22.53 2.01 16.77
C GLY A 148 -21.65 1.22 15.80
N PHE A 149 -21.23 1.85 14.71
CA PHE A 149 -20.25 1.27 13.77
C PHE A 149 -18.95 0.85 14.47
N LYS A 150 -18.31 1.75 15.24
CA LYS A 150 -17.05 1.48 15.95
C LYS A 150 -17.13 0.35 16.99
N THR A 151 -18.33 -0.02 17.44
CA THR A 151 -18.56 -1.12 18.38
C THR A 151 -18.95 -2.43 17.71
N GLY A 152 -18.93 -2.51 16.38
CA GLY A 152 -19.29 -3.71 15.63
C GLY A 152 -18.47 -4.94 16.04
N SER A 153 -19.13 -6.06 16.30
CA SER A 153 -18.49 -7.27 16.85
C SER A 153 -17.43 -7.89 15.94
N LEU A 154 -17.53 -7.67 14.62
CA LEU A 154 -16.56 -8.16 13.64
C LEU A 154 -15.55 -7.10 13.19
N LEU A 155 -15.72 -5.85 13.63
CA LEU A 155 -14.84 -4.74 13.27
C LEU A 155 -13.38 -5.00 13.70
N PRO A 156 -13.07 -5.59 14.88
CA PRO A 156 -11.69 -5.90 15.25
C PRO A 156 -10.96 -6.87 14.30
N PHE A 157 -11.70 -7.75 13.60
CA PHE A 157 -11.09 -8.64 12.60
C PHE A 157 -10.78 -7.90 11.31
N TRP A 158 -11.59 -6.90 10.96
CA TRP A 158 -11.36 -6.03 9.82
C TRP A 158 -10.20 -5.05 10.10
N ASP A 159 -10.28 -4.32 11.22
CA ASP A 159 -9.26 -3.35 11.69
C ASP A 159 -7.93 -4.03 12.04
N GLY A 160 -7.95 -5.30 12.44
CA GLY A 160 -6.75 -6.08 12.74
C GLY A 160 -5.76 -6.19 11.57
N THR A 161 -6.18 -5.88 10.35
CA THR A 161 -5.31 -5.84 9.17
C THR A 161 -4.78 -4.45 8.84
N GLU A 162 -5.33 -3.39 9.42
CA GLU A 162 -4.87 -2.01 9.26
C GLU A 162 -3.38 -1.82 9.61
N PRO A 163 -2.84 -2.42 10.70
CA PRO A 163 -1.41 -2.29 11.03
C PRO A 163 -0.47 -2.79 9.92
N PHE A 164 -0.95 -3.63 9.00
CA PHE A 164 -0.16 -4.07 7.86
C PHE A 164 0.13 -2.96 6.85
N SER A 165 -0.65 -1.87 6.84
CA SER A 165 -0.36 -0.66 6.06
C SER A 165 0.91 0.06 6.53
N LEU A 166 1.35 -0.17 7.78
CA LEU A 166 2.61 0.32 8.34
C LEU A 166 3.70 -0.75 8.38
N LEU A 167 3.39 -1.92 8.94
CA LEU A 167 4.36 -3.00 9.12
C LEU A 167 4.77 -3.63 7.79
N GLY A 168 3.85 -3.75 6.85
CA GLY A 168 4.11 -4.30 5.51
C GLY A 168 5.18 -3.51 4.76
N PRO A 169 5.05 -2.18 4.61
CA PRO A 169 6.07 -1.36 3.98
C PRO A 169 7.43 -1.48 4.65
N LEU A 170 7.49 -1.52 5.98
CA LEU A 170 8.76 -1.69 6.70
C LEU A 170 9.43 -3.03 6.40
N LEU A 171 8.67 -4.12 6.36
CA LEU A 171 9.19 -5.44 5.97
C LEU A 171 9.67 -5.45 4.51
N LEU A 172 8.90 -4.83 3.60
CA LEU A 172 9.29 -4.72 2.20
C LEU A 172 10.58 -3.93 2.04
N LEU A 173 10.66 -2.75 2.65
CA LEU A 173 11.83 -1.88 2.57
C LEU A 173 13.05 -2.53 3.22
N ALA A 174 12.88 -3.25 4.34
CA ALA A 174 13.95 -4.05 4.92
C ALA A 174 14.42 -5.17 3.97
N GLY A 175 13.49 -5.84 3.27
CA GLY A 175 13.81 -6.82 2.24
C GLY A 175 14.60 -6.22 1.07
N LEU A 176 14.16 -5.08 0.55
CA LEU A 176 14.82 -4.34 -0.52
C LEU A 176 16.19 -3.80 -0.10
N ALA A 177 16.31 -3.28 1.12
CA ALA A 177 17.57 -2.80 1.67
C ALA A 177 18.58 -3.93 1.87
N ARG A 178 18.13 -5.07 2.42
CA ARG A 178 18.97 -6.28 2.54
C ARG A 178 19.42 -6.83 1.18
N ALA A 179 18.63 -6.64 0.14
CA ALA A 179 18.94 -7.01 -1.24
C ALA A 179 19.81 -5.96 -1.97
N GLY A 180 20.15 -4.84 -1.34
CA GLY A 180 20.95 -3.76 -1.94
C GLY A 180 20.20 -2.93 -3.00
N VAL A 181 18.86 -3.01 -3.02
CA VAL A 181 18.02 -2.26 -3.99
C VAL A 181 17.82 -0.81 -3.53
N LEU A 182 17.57 -0.61 -2.24
CA LEU A 182 17.34 0.69 -1.60
C LEU A 182 18.21 0.81 -0.33
N GLY A 183 18.30 2.00 0.26
CA GLY A 183 19.00 2.21 1.54
C GLY A 183 18.06 2.05 2.74
N TRP A 184 18.61 1.65 3.89
CA TRP A 184 17.86 1.50 5.16
C TRP A 184 17.17 2.80 5.63
N TRP A 185 17.68 3.96 5.22
CA TRP A 185 17.08 5.28 5.50
C TRP A 185 15.64 5.41 4.99
N THR A 186 15.24 4.63 3.98
CA THR A 186 13.86 4.62 3.47
C THR A 186 12.84 4.20 4.52
N MET A 187 13.23 3.35 5.47
CA MET A 187 12.36 3.00 6.61
C MET A 187 12.13 4.18 7.54
N ALA A 188 13.17 4.98 7.79
CA ALA A 188 13.07 6.18 8.61
C ALA A 188 12.12 7.21 7.99
N LEU A 189 12.07 7.31 6.66
CA LEU A 189 11.09 8.16 5.98
C LEU A 189 9.66 7.69 6.23
N ILE A 190 9.35 6.41 6.02
CA ILE A 190 8.00 5.87 6.29
C ILE A 190 7.60 6.12 7.75
N VAL A 191 8.47 5.79 8.71
CA VAL A 191 8.18 6.00 10.13
C VAL A 191 7.98 7.47 10.44
N GLY A 192 8.86 8.35 9.96
CA GLY A 192 8.78 9.79 10.19
C GLY A 192 7.54 10.42 9.57
N GLY A 193 7.17 10.03 8.35
CA GLY A 193 5.97 10.53 7.68
C GLY A 193 4.68 10.05 8.33
N VAL A 194 4.62 8.78 8.76
CA VAL A 194 3.47 8.26 9.52
C VAL A 194 3.36 8.93 10.88
N ALA A 195 4.47 9.13 11.61
CA ALA A 195 4.46 9.90 12.85
C ALA A 195 3.96 11.34 12.61
N GLY A 196 4.40 11.98 11.52
CA GLY A 196 3.90 13.28 11.11
C GLY A 196 2.39 13.28 10.85
N LEU A 197 1.87 12.26 10.15
CA LEU A 197 0.43 12.08 9.95
C LEU A 197 -0.35 11.94 11.26
N MET A 198 0.18 11.18 12.23
CA MET A 198 -0.47 11.02 13.53
C MET A 198 -0.52 12.33 14.33
N VAL A 199 0.43 13.24 14.12
CA VAL A 199 0.50 14.53 14.82
C VAL A 199 -0.32 15.61 14.12
N PHE A 200 -0.27 15.67 12.79
CA PHE A 200 -0.80 16.80 12.01
C PHE A 200 -2.02 16.45 11.14
N GLY A 201 -2.36 15.17 10.99
CA GLY A 201 -3.36 14.68 10.03
C GLY A 201 -4.74 15.31 10.19
N ALA A 202 -5.14 15.57 11.44
CA ALA A 202 -6.44 16.14 11.79
C ALA A 202 -6.52 17.67 11.61
N THR A 203 -5.46 18.37 11.94
CA THR A 203 -5.49 19.83 12.21
C THR A 203 -4.71 20.64 11.20
N SER A 204 -3.88 20.00 10.35
CA SER A 204 -3.11 20.72 9.34
C SER A 204 -3.02 19.91 8.05
N PRO A 205 -4.07 19.96 7.21
CA PRO A 205 -4.15 19.13 6.01
C PRO A 205 -2.96 19.31 5.05
N LEU A 206 -2.43 20.53 4.92
CA LEU A 206 -1.25 20.82 4.10
C LEU A 206 0.05 20.23 4.69
N VAL A 207 0.25 20.32 6.00
CA VAL A 207 1.41 19.70 6.66
C VAL A 207 1.31 18.18 6.56
N ALA A 208 0.11 17.63 6.76
CA ALA A 208 -0.15 16.22 6.59
C ALA A 208 0.16 15.74 5.16
N ALA A 209 -0.25 16.50 4.13
CA ALA A 209 0.10 16.21 2.74
C ALA A 209 1.63 16.23 2.51
N ALA A 210 2.36 17.17 3.10
CA ALA A 210 3.82 17.17 3.05
C ALA A 210 4.44 15.95 3.75
N CYS A 211 3.92 15.58 4.92
CA CYS A 211 4.33 14.37 5.64
C CYS A 211 4.09 13.10 4.81
N VAL A 212 2.99 13.05 4.05
CA VAL A 212 2.70 11.95 3.10
C VAL A 212 3.73 11.92 2.00
N LEU A 213 4.01 13.04 1.33
CA LEU A 213 4.97 13.08 0.23
C LEU A 213 6.36 12.62 0.69
N VAL A 214 6.81 13.06 1.87
CA VAL A 214 8.07 12.62 2.46
C VAL A 214 8.00 11.14 2.85
N GLY A 215 6.97 10.77 3.62
CA GLY A 215 6.83 9.44 4.21
C GLY A 215 6.63 8.34 3.19
N PHE A 216 5.84 8.61 2.15
CA PHE A 216 5.45 7.66 1.11
C PHE A 216 6.38 7.76 -0.11
N SER A 217 7.38 8.65 -0.11
CA SER A 217 8.42 8.69 -1.14
C SER A 217 9.12 7.35 -1.38
N PRO A 218 9.29 6.42 -0.39
CA PRO A 218 9.83 5.11 -0.67
C PRO A 218 8.99 4.28 -1.64
N PHE A 219 7.65 4.43 -1.66
CA PHE A 219 6.82 3.80 -2.69
C PHE A 219 7.16 4.33 -4.07
N ALA A 220 7.25 5.66 -4.22
CA ALA A 220 7.66 6.28 -5.49
C ALA A 220 9.06 5.81 -5.93
N LEU A 221 10.01 5.66 -5.00
CA LEU A 221 11.34 5.12 -5.30
C LEU A 221 11.28 3.67 -5.79
N VAL A 222 10.47 2.82 -5.17
CA VAL A 222 10.21 1.45 -5.64
C VAL A 222 9.62 1.49 -7.05
N GLY A 223 8.63 2.36 -7.29
CA GLY A 223 7.99 2.53 -8.59
C GLY A 223 8.96 2.95 -9.69
N LEU A 224 9.79 3.96 -9.42
CA LEU A 224 10.83 4.42 -10.35
C LEU A 224 11.85 3.34 -10.67
N ARG A 225 12.27 2.53 -9.68
CA ARG A 225 13.18 1.39 -9.91
C ARG A 225 12.55 0.31 -10.80
N LEU A 226 11.26 0.04 -10.64
CA LEU A 226 10.51 -0.88 -11.51
C LEU A 226 10.46 -0.37 -12.96
N LEU A 227 10.19 0.92 -13.14
CA LEU A 227 10.16 1.56 -14.45
C LEU A 227 11.54 1.55 -15.12
N GLN A 228 12.60 1.88 -14.38
CA GLN A 228 13.98 1.84 -14.87
C GLN A 228 14.35 0.44 -15.37
N ARG A 229 14.09 -0.61 -14.59
CA ARG A 229 14.39 -1.99 -14.99
C ARG A 229 13.59 -2.44 -16.20
N SER A 230 12.35 -1.98 -16.34
CA SER A 230 11.48 -2.30 -17.47
C SER A 230 11.90 -1.61 -18.78
N ARG A 231 12.82 -0.64 -18.73
CA ARG A 231 13.43 -0.01 -19.91
C ARG A 231 14.72 -0.72 -20.36
N LEU A 232 15.39 -1.39 -19.42
CA LEU A 232 16.66 -2.09 -19.65
C LEU A 232 16.49 -3.57 -20.04
N ALA A 233 15.28 -4.11 -19.90
CA ALA A 233 14.90 -5.47 -20.27
C ALA A 233 14.05 -5.45 -21.55
#